data_AF-A0AAW1TA68-F1
#
_entry.id   AF-A0AAW1TA68-F1
#
_cell.length_a   1.000
_cell.length_b   1.000
_cell.length_c   1.000
_cell.angle_alpha   90.00
_cell.angle_beta   90.00
_cell.angle_gamma   90.00
#
_symmetry.space_group_name_H-M   'P 1'
#
loop_
_entity.id
_entity.type
_entity.pdbx_description
1 polymer ?
#
loop_
_entity_poly.entity_id
_entity_poly.type
_entity_poly.pdbx_seq_one_letter_code
_entity_poly.pdbx_strand_id
1 'polypeptide(L)'
;AMPEGGVAFYNSGEVAGASQPHKHLQVVPLPLAEGLGSEPPFTHRVRQATSRARAPPLIMVEMRQLPWQTYACDLPQASHQVDGAQLHAVYRRLLDACLVQNATCDAYNLLLMRSYMMLVPRSRPSCGPAAINALGFAGTLLVRSQEELDFVHEHGPMRILEYCGIPWKAIPG
;
A
#
# COMPACT_ATOMS: atom_id res chain seq x y z
N ALA A 1 14.82 -18.97 -2.91
CA ALA A 1 14.56 -17.96 -1.87
C ALA A 1 13.17 -17.39 -2.12
N MET A 2 12.25 -17.47 -1.14
CA MET A 2 10.83 -17.05 -1.26
C MET A 2 10.00 -17.83 -2.30
N PRO A 3 9.69 -19.13 -2.06
CA PRO A 3 8.91 -19.95 -3.00
C PRO A 3 7.50 -19.39 -3.27
N GLU A 4 6.86 -18.80 -2.26
CA GLU A 4 5.55 -18.15 -2.40
C GLU A 4 5.64 -16.68 -2.84
N GLY A 5 6.86 -16.17 -3.02
CA GLY A 5 7.14 -14.77 -3.29
C GLY A 5 7.20 -13.90 -2.05
N GLY A 6 7.12 -12.59 -2.29
CA GLY A 6 7.36 -11.60 -1.27
C GLY A 6 6.74 -10.26 -1.62
N VAL A 7 6.60 -9.44 -0.59
CA VAL A 7 6.17 -8.04 -0.71
C VAL A 7 7.41 -7.19 -0.58
N ALA A 8 7.76 -6.48 -1.66
CA ALA A 8 8.72 -5.39 -1.58
C ALA A 8 7.98 -4.11 -1.18
N PHE A 9 8.55 -3.32 -0.27
CA PHE A 9 7.92 -2.09 0.17
C PHE A 9 8.91 -0.98 0.52
N TYR A 10 8.43 0.25 0.42
CA TYR A 10 9.15 1.48 0.76
C TYR A 10 8.26 2.40 1.59
N ASN A 11 8.84 2.98 2.64
CA ASN A 11 8.23 4.01 3.47
C ASN A 11 8.94 5.34 3.16
N SER A 12 8.29 6.25 2.42
CA SER A 12 8.83 7.58 2.10
C SER A 12 8.50 8.55 3.23
N GLY A 13 9.51 9.06 3.93
CA GLY A 13 9.34 10.06 4.99
C GLY A 13 8.88 9.49 6.34
N GLU A 14 9.11 10.25 7.41
CA GLU A 14 8.83 9.85 8.80
C GLU A 14 7.35 9.51 9.00
N VAL A 15 6.45 10.30 8.42
CA VAL A 15 4.98 10.09 8.47
C VAL A 15 4.56 8.77 7.82
N ALA A 16 5.33 8.21 6.89
CA ALA A 16 5.04 6.91 6.30
C ALA A 16 5.58 5.72 7.13
N GLY A 17 6.18 5.99 8.30
CA GLY A 17 6.81 4.99 9.15
C GLY A 17 8.26 4.67 8.78
N ALA A 18 8.96 5.59 8.11
CA ALA A 18 10.39 5.43 7.84
C ALA A 18 11.19 5.55 9.14
N SER A 19 11.97 4.52 9.47
CA SER A 19 12.81 4.47 10.67
C SER A 19 14.30 4.69 10.42
N GLN A 20 14.72 4.78 9.15
CA GLN A 20 16.11 5.01 8.75
C GLN A 20 16.19 6.25 7.83
N PRO A 21 17.23 7.09 7.98
CA PRO A 21 17.36 8.33 7.21
C PRO A 21 17.76 8.08 5.74
N HIS A 22 18.35 6.91 5.44
CA HIS A 22 18.75 6.56 4.08
C HIS A 22 17.64 5.80 3.33
N LYS A 23 17.53 6.04 2.02
CA LYS A 23 16.59 5.33 1.14
C LYS A 23 16.93 3.84 1.12
N HIS A 24 15.96 3.00 1.46
CA HIS A 24 16.10 1.55 1.41
C HIS A 24 14.76 0.93 1.05
N LEU A 25 14.78 -0.14 0.26
CA LEU A 25 13.63 -0.98 -0.03
C LEU A 25 13.71 -2.21 0.86
N GLN A 26 12.59 -2.62 1.45
CA GLN A 26 12.51 -3.83 2.25
C GLN A 26 11.76 -4.91 1.47
N VAL A 27 12.15 -6.17 1.64
CA VAL A 27 11.43 -7.31 1.04
C VAL A 27 11.15 -8.33 2.14
N VAL A 28 9.89 -8.72 2.30
CA VAL A 28 9.46 -9.76 3.23
C VAL A 28 8.85 -10.94 2.48
N PRO A 29 9.10 -12.19 2.89
CA PRO A 29 8.51 -13.37 2.26
C PRO A 29 7.01 -13.45 2.54
N LEU A 30 6.30 -14.14 1.65
CA LEU A 30 4.92 -14.59 1.86
C LEU A 30 4.92 -16.03 2.42
N PRO A 31 3.90 -16.40 3.22
CA PRO A 31 2.80 -15.55 3.72
C PRO A 31 3.29 -14.52 4.76
N LEU A 32 2.59 -13.39 4.91
CA LEU A 32 3.00 -12.32 5.84
C LEU A 32 2.86 -12.69 7.32
N ALA A 33 2.04 -13.70 7.62
CA ALA A 33 1.92 -14.31 8.95
C ALA A 33 1.46 -15.76 8.80
N GLU A 34 1.75 -16.59 9.80
CA GLU A 34 1.27 -17.97 9.85
C GLU A 34 -0.26 -18.01 9.79
N GLY A 35 -0.80 -18.97 9.02
CA GLY A 35 -2.25 -19.12 8.83
C GLY A 35 -2.88 -18.12 7.84
N LEU A 36 -2.13 -17.15 7.32
CA LEU A 36 -2.58 -16.33 6.19
C LEU A 36 -2.27 -17.03 4.86
N GLY A 37 -3.08 -16.74 3.84
CA GLY A 37 -2.82 -17.19 2.48
C GLY A 37 -1.56 -16.55 1.89
N SER A 38 -1.10 -17.10 0.78
CA SER A 38 0.08 -16.61 0.03
C SER A 38 -0.11 -15.22 -0.57
N GLU A 39 -1.33 -14.66 -0.52
CA GLU A 39 -1.64 -13.31 -1.01
C GLU A 39 -2.08 -12.39 0.15
N PRO A 40 -1.49 -11.20 0.28
CA PRO A 40 -1.92 -10.21 1.26
C PRO A 40 -3.39 -9.78 1.05
N PRO A 41 -4.15 -9.44 2.11
CA PRO A 41 -5.57 -9.10 2.03
C PRO A 41 -5.95 -8.05 0.97
N PHE A 42 -5.11 -7.05 0.73
CA PHE A 42 -5.40 -6.00 -0.26
C PHE A 42 -5.21 -6.43 -1.72
N THR A 43 -4.62 -7.60 -1.99
CA THR A 43 -4.48 -8.15 -3.35
C THR A 43 -5.82 -8.28 -4.05
N HIS A 44 -6.83 -8.80 -3.35
CA HIS A 44 -8.19 -8.90 -3.90
C HIS A 44 -8.81 -7.53 -4.18
N ARG A 45 -8.50 -6.51 -3.37
CA ARG A 45 -9.00 -5.14 -3.59
C ARG A 45 -8.37 -4.51 -4.82
N VAL A 46 -7.09 -4.76 -5.09
CA VAL A 46 -6.43 -4.29 -6.32
C VAL A 46 -7.11 -4.90 -7.55
N ARG A 47 -7.25 -6.22 -7.59
CA ARG A 47 -7.95 -6.94 -8.68
C ARG A 47 -9.38 -6.46 -8.89
N GLN A 48 -10.10 -6.20 -7.80
CA GLN A 48 -11.45 -5.66 -7.87
C GLN A 48 -11.47 -4.26 -8.51
N ALA A 49 -10.53 -3.38 -8.16
CA ALA A 49 -10.44 -2.03 -8.72
C ALA A 49 -10.12 -2.06 -10.21
N THR A 50 -9.11 -2.83 -10.62
CA THR A 50 -8.66 -2.92 -12.01
C THR A 50 -9.73 -3.55 -12.89
N SER A 51 -10.38 -4.61 -12.42
CA SER A 51 -11.52 -5.24 -13.10
C SER A 51 -12.69 -4.27 -13.28
N ARG A 52 -13.09 -3.54 -12.22
CA ARG A 52 -14.18 -2.56 -12.28
C ARG A 52 -13.88 -1.42 -13.25
N ALA A 53 -12.64 -0.96 -13.28
CA ALA A 53 -12.17 0.06 -14.21
C ALA A 53 -11.96 -0.46 -15.64
N ARG A 54 -12.03 -1.78 -15.85
CA ARG A 54 -11.62 -2.45 -17.10
C ARG A 54 -10.21 -2.02 -17.54
N ALA A 55 -9.34 -1.76 -16.56
CA ALA A 55 -7.99 -1.29 -16.80
C ALA A 55 -7.10 -2.46 -17.25
N PRO A 56 -6.42 -2.36 -18.40
CA PRO A 56 -5.42 -3.36 -18.76
C PRO A 56 -4.19 -3.23 -17.85
N PRO A 57 -3.28 -4.23 -17.83
CA PRO A 57 -2.04 -4.14 -17.07
C PRO A 57 -1.24 -2.88 -17.40
N LEU A 58 -0.47 -2.37 -16.43
CA LEU A 58 0.32 -1.12 -16.53
C LEU A 58 -0.53 0.17 -16.60
N ILE A 59 -1.85 0.07 -16.48
CA ILE A 59 -2.75 1.22 -16.32
C ILE A 59 -3.11 1.41 -14.85
N MET A 60 -2.87 2.64 -14.38
CA MET A 60 -3.16 3.06 -13.01
C MET A 60 -4.67 3.18 -12.80
N VAL A 61 -5.12 2.79 -11.61
CA VAL A 61 -6.50 2.96 -11.12
C VAL A 61 -6.51 3.58 -9.74
N GLU A 62 -7.53 4.40 -9.48
CA GLU A 62 -7.87 4.87 -8.15
C GLU A 62 -8.70 3.79 -7.42
N MET A 63 -8.24 3.34 -6.26
CA MET A 63 -8.94 2.35 -5.43
C MET A 63 -9.97 3.02 -4.53
N ARG A 64 -10.97 3.69 -5.12
CA ARG A 64 -12.03 4.44 -4.39
C ARG A 64 -12.96 3.59 -3.53
N GLN A 65 -12.85 2.26 -3.59
CA GLN A 65 -13.52 1.36 -2.64
C GLN A 65 -12.86 1.36 -1.25
N LEU A 66 -11.70 1.99 -1.10
CA LEU A 66 -11.05 2.23 0.19
C LEU A 66 -11.33 3.68 0.65
N PRO A 67 -11.53 3.91 1.97
CA PRO A 67 -11.88 5.24 2.48
C PRO A 67 -10.71 6.24 2.48
N TRP A 68 -9.49 5.77 2.21
CA TRP A 68 -8.30 6.60 1.97
C TRP A 68 -7.84 6.51 0.52
N GLN A 69 -7.15 7.55 0.07
CA GLN A 69 -6.49 7.61 -1.22
C GLN A 69 -5.54 6.42 -1.38
N THR A 70 -5.74 5.66 -2.44
CA THR A 70 -4.88 4.54 -2.81
C THR A 70 -4.90 4.44 -4.32
N TYR A 71 -3.72 4.32 -4.90
CA TYR A 71 -3.52 4.16 -6.34
C TYR A 71 -2.87 2.82 -6.57
N ALA A 72 -3.33 2.07 -7.55
CA ALA A 72 -2.74 0.77 -7.87
C ALA A 72 -2.68 0.53 -9.37
N CYS A 73 -1.91 -0.48 -9.74
CA CYS A 73 -1.72 -0.89 -11.10
C CYS A 73 -1.45 -2.40 -11.11
N ASP A 74 -2.22 -3.15 -11.90
CA ASP A 74 -1.93 -4.56 -12.14
C ASP A 74 -0.67 -4.70 -13.00
N LEU A 75 0.16 -5.67 -12.66
CA LEU A 75 1.36 -6.03 -13.39
C LEU A 75 1.14 -7.37 -14.13
N PRO A 76 1.63 -7.49 -15.37
CA PRO A 76 1.67 -8.77 -16.08
C PRO A 76 2.35 -9.87 -15.25
N GLN A 77 1.70 -11.03 -15.10
CA GLN A 77 2.23 -12.17 -14.33
C GLN A 77 3.52 -12.77 -14.93
N ALA A 78 3.72 -12.63 -16.24
CA ALA A 78 4.93 -13.08 -16.90
C ALA A 78 6.05 -12.07 -16.64
N SER A 79 6.96 -12.38 -15.72
CA SER A 79 8.06 -11.51 -15.26
C SER A 79 9.00 -11.03 -16.37
N HIS A 80 9.01 -11.67 -17.55
CA HIS A 80 9.77 -11.23 -18.72
C HIS A 80 9.10 -10.11 -19.53
N GLN A 81 7.85 -9.76 -19.20
CA GLN A 81 7.06 -8.74 -19.93
C GLN A 81 7.11 -7.36 -19.29
N VAL A 82 7.76 -7.22 -18.12
CA VAL A 82 7.86 -5.95 -17.39
C VAL A 82 9.32 -5.66 -17.09
N ASP A 83 9.88 -4.66 -17.74
CA ASP A 83 11.22 -4.18 -17.46
C ASP A 83 11.25 -3.08 -16.37
N GLY A 84 12.45 -2.66 -15.98
CA GLY A 84 12.64 -1.61 -14.98
C GLY A 84 12.08 -0.25 -15.42
N ALA A 85 12.06 0.05 -16.73
CA ALA A 85 11.53 1.30 -17.24
C ALA A 85 10.00 1.33 -17.13
N GLN A 86 9.33 0.21 -17.40
CA GLN A 86 7.89 0.06 -17.21
C GLN A 86 7.50 0.15 -15.73
N LEU A 87 8.25 -0.50 -14.83
CA LEU A 87 8.02 -0.37 -13.39
C LEU A 87 8.20 1.07 -12.91
N HIS A 88 9.25 1.74 -13.37
CA HIS A 88 9.49 3.15 -13.07
C HIS A 88 8.35 4.04 -13.59
N ALA A 89 7.86 3.80 -14.82
CA ALA A 89 6.74 4.55 -15.39
C ALA A 89 5.44 4.35 -14.58
N VAL A 90 5.16 3.12 -14.11
CA VAL A 90 4.02 2.84 -13.22
C VAL A 90 4.19 3.61 -11.92
N TYR A 91 5.35 3.52 -11.27
CA TYR A 91 5.63 4.25 -10.03
C TYR A 91 5.42 5.77 -10.19
N ARG A 92 5.94 6.35 -11.29
CA ARG A 92 5.75 7.78 -11.60
C ARG A 92 4.28 8.13 -11.74
N ARG A 93 3.49 7.34 -12.48
CA ARG A 93 2.04 7.58 -12.63
C ARG A 93 1.29 7.54 -11.31
N LEU A 94 1.62 6.58 -10.43
CA LEU A 94 1.02 6.49 -9.09
C LEU A 94 1.36 7.72 -8.23
N LEU A 95 2.62 8.16 -8.28
CA LEU A 95 3.09 9.34 -7.56
C LEU A 95 2.48 10.64 -8.11
N ASP A 96 2.42 10.78 -9.43
CA ASP A 96 1.84 11.97 -10.07
C ASP A 96 0.34 12.07 -9.74
N ALA A 97 -0.40 10.94 -9.69
CA ALA A 97 -1.79 10.92 -9.25
C ALA A 97 -1.94 11.40 -7.79
N CYS A 98 -1.04 10.99 -6.90
CA CYS A 98 -0.98 11.51 -5.54
C CYS A 98 -0.76 13.02 -5.50
N LEU A 99 0.17 13.55 -6.30
CA LEU A 99 0.50 14.98 -6.38
C LEU A 99 -0.60 15.82 -7.01
N VAL A 100 -1.41 15.25 -7.90
CA VAL A 100 -2.61 15.94 -8.42
C VAL A 100 -3.67 16.11 -7.32
N GLN A 101 -3.82 15.10 -6.47
CA GLN A 101 -4.82 15.15 -5.40
C GLN A 101 -4.36 15.93 -4.16
N ASN A 102 -3.06 16.10 -3.95
CA ASN A 102 -2.51 16.66 -2.70
C ASN A 102 -1.49 17.77 -2.99
N ALA A 103 -1.41 18.79 -2.14
CA ALA A 103 -0.44 19.88 -2.32
C ALA A 103 1.01 19.38 -2.33
N THR A 104 1.31 18.34 -1.54
CA THR A 104 2.56 17.60 -1.56
C THR A 104 2.30 16.09 -1.46
N CYS A 105 3.31 15.27 -1.77
CA CYS A 105 3.29 13.82 -1.59
C CYS A 105 4.61 13.36 -0.96
N ASP A 106 5.00 14.02 0.13
CA ASP A 106 6.29 13.79 0.79
C ASP A 106 6.28 12.47 1.58
N ALA A 107 5.10 12.06 2.03
CA ALA A 107 4.88 10.84 2.79
C ALA A 107 3.96 9.85 2.07
N TYR A 108 4.49 8.68 1.73
CA TYR A 108 3.71 7.59 1.12
C TYR A 108 4.33 6.22 1.41
N ASN A 109 3.49 5.20 1.37
CA ASN A 109 3.93 3.81 1.29
C ASN A 109 3.83 3.32 -0.15
N LEU A 110 4.88 2.67 -0.63
CA LEU A 110 4.87 1.94 -1.89
C LEU A 110 4.95 0.45 -1.57
N LEU A 111 4.08 -0.34 -2.21
CA LEU A 111 4.09 -1.79 -2.19
C LEU A 111 4.28 -2.30 -3.61
N LEU A 112 5.18 -3.25 -3.78
CA LEU A 112 5.45 -3.92 -5.05
C LEU A 112 5.40 -5.43 -4.83
N MET A 113 4.52 -6.06 -5.59
CA MET A 113 4.39 -7.51 -5.69
C MET A 113 4.60 -7.94 -7.14
N ARG A 114 4.67 -9.24 -7.41
CA ARG A 114 4.72 -9.73 -8.80
C ARG A 114 3.47 -9.36 -9.60
N SER A 115 2.32 -9.29 -8.92
CA SER A 115 1.01 -9.10 -9.55
C SER A 115 0.55 -7.65 -9.64
N TYR A 116 1.08 -6.75 -8.82
CA TYR A 116 0.65 -5.35 -8.79
C TYR A 116 1.68 -4.44 -8.14
N MET A 117 1.53 -3.14 -8.39
CA MET A 117 2.15 -2.05 -7.63
C MET A 117 1.06 -1.18 -7.00
N MET A 118 1.24 -0.76 -5.75
CA MET A 118 0.28 0.05 -5.01
C MET A 118 1.00 1.17 -4.27
N LEU A 119 0.43 2.38 -4.29
CA LEU A 119 0.91 3.55 -3.57
C LEU A 119 -0.20 4.12 -2.69
N VAL A 120 0.16 4.39 -1.44
CA VAL A 120 -0.75 4.95 -0.44
C VAL A 120 -0.12 6.22 0.14
N PRO A 121 -0.65 7.43 -0.14
CA PRO A 121 -0.22 8.63 0.57
C PRO A 121 -0.63 8.60 2.04
N ARG A 122 0.25 9.16 2.89
CA ARG A 122 0.15 9.05 4.35
C ARG A 122 -0.02 10.43 4.97
N SER A 123 -0.90 10.51 5.97
CA SER A 123 -1.16 11.72 6.75
C SER A 123 -0.56 11.66 8.16
N ARG A 124 -0.49 10.45 8.74
CA ARG A 124 -0.02 10.23 10.11
C ARG A 124 0.77 8.92 10.22
N PRO A 125 1.84 8.87 11.04
CA PRO A 125 2.64 7.66 11.24
C PRO A 125 1.91 6.57 12.06
N SER A 126 0.97 6.97 12.92
CA SER A 126 0.25 6.09 13.82
C SER A 126 -1.19 6.53 14.06
N CYS A 127 -1.99 5.62 14.62
CA CYS A 127 -3.29 5.89 15.22
C CYS A 127 -3.23 5.42 16.68
N GLY A 128 -3.23 6.35 17.63
CA GLY A 128 -2.95 6.02 19.04
C GLY A 128 -1.61 5.28 19.18
N PRO A 129 -1.57 4.13 19.89
CA PRO A 129 -0.35 3.34 20.05
C PRO A 129 0.03 2.54 18.79
N ALA A 130 -0.88 2.36 17.83
CA ALA A 130 -0.65 1.54 16.64
C ALA A 130 0.17 2.30 15.58
N ALA A 131 1.47 1.99 15.48
CA ALA A 131 2.34 2.50 14.42
C ALA A 131 2.11 1.78 13.09
N ILE A 132 1.97 2.54 12.00
CA ILE A 132 1.60 2.01 10.67
C ILE A 132 2.68 2.31 9.64
N ASN A 133 3.15 1.25 8.97
CA ASN A 133 4.02 1.31 7.80
C ASN A 133 3.34 0.68 6.58
N ALA A 134 4.09 0.47 5.49
CA ALA A 134 3.55 -0.13 4.27
C ALA A 134 2.87 -1.50 4.47
N LEU A 135 3.34 -2.34 5.40
CA LEU A 135 2.74 -3.66 5.65
C LEU A 135 1.33 -3.56 6.25
N GLY A 136 1.01 -2.47 6.97
CA GLY A 136 -0.35 -2.19 7.39
C GLY A 136 -1.31 -2.11 6.20
N PHE A 137 -0.87 -1.45 5.12
CA PHE A 137 -1.61 -1.37 3.86
C PHE A 137 -1.45 -2.61 2.97
N ALA A 138 -0.58 -3.57 3.33
CA ALA A 138 -0.62 -4.93 2.78
C ALA A 138 -1.70 -5.79 3.48
N GLY A 139 -2.13 -5.40 4.68
CA GLY A 139 -3.16 -6.07 5.46
C GLY A 139 -2.66 -6.72 6.75
N THR A 140 -1.44 -6.41 7.20
CA THR A 140 -0.89 -6.94 8.46
C THR A 140 -0.47 -5.80 9.38
N LEU A 141 -1.09 -5.74 10.55
CA LEU A 141 -0.69 -4.82 11.62
C LEU A 141 0.28 -5.53 12.55
N LEU A 142 1.48 -4.95 12.72
CA LEU A 142 2.43 -5.44 13.70
C LEU A 142 2.07 -4.86 15.06
N VAL A 143 1.76 -5.74 15.99
CA VAL A 143 1.40 -5.41 17.38
C VAL A 143 2.51 -5.90 18.30
N ARG A 144 3.03 -5.01 19.16
CA ARG A 144 4.19 -5.27 20.03
C ARG A 144 3.84 -5.31 21.51
N SER A 145 2.64 -4.90 21.89
CA SER A 145 2.17 -4.85 23.26
C SER A 145 0.70 -5.27 23.36
N GLN A 146 0.26 -5.63 24.56
CA GLN A 146 -1.15 -5.89 24.83
C GLN A 146 -2.01 -4.62 24.60
N GLU A 147 -1.48 -3.45 24.95
CA GLU A 147 -2.14 -2.16 24.70
C GLU A 147 -2.39 -1.92 23.21
N GLU A 148 -1.39 -2.17 22.35
CA GLU A 148 -1.57 -2.09 20.90
C GLU A 148 -2.60 -3.11 20.39
N LEU A 149 -2.62 -4.32 20.97
CA LEU A 149 -3.58 -5.37 20.59
C LEU A 149 -5.01 -4.97 20.93
N ASP A 150 -5.22 -4.51 22.17
CA ASP A 150 -6.52 -4.07 22.68
C ASP A 150 -7.02 -2.88 21.85
N PHE A 151 -6.15 -1.93 21.53
CA PHE A 151 -6.47 -0.80 20.67
C PHE A 151 -6.93 -1.24 19.27
N VAL A 152 -6.22 -2.19 18.65
CA VAL A 152 -6.59 -2.74 17.34
C VAL A 152 -7.92 -3.48 17.40
N HIS A 153 -8.20 -4.22 18.47
CA HIS A 153 -9.50 -4.88 18.67
C HIS A 153 -10.65 -3.89 18.84
N GLU A 154 -10.45 -2.82 19.61
CA GLU A 154 -11.46 -1.80 19.87
C GLU A 154 -11.78 -0.96 18.62
N HIS A 155 -10.76 -0.51 17.90
CA HIS A 155 -10.92 0.44 16.79
C HIS A 155 -11.13 -0.26 15.45
N GLY A 156 -10.54 -1.45 15.28
CA GLY A 156 -10.54 -2.21 14.05
C GLY A 156 -9.52 -1.70 13.02
N PRO A 157 -8.94 -2.61 12.20
CA PRO A 157 -7.84 -2.29 11.31
C PRO A 157 -8.21 -1.26 10.24
N MET A 158 -9.43 -1.29 9.70
CA MET A 158 -9.85 -0.38 8.64
C MET A 158 -9.89 1.08 9.10
N ARG A 159 -10.40 1.35 10.33
CA ARG A 159 -10.44 2.71 10.88
C ARG A 159 -9.05 3.24 11.20
N ILE A 160 -8.16 2.37 11.68
CA ILE A 160 -6.75 2.70 11.93
C ILE A 160 -6.06 3.11 10.63
N LEU A 161 -6.21 2.31 9.56
CA LEU A 161 -5.63 2.61 8.25
C LEU A 161 -6.23 3.88 7.62
N GLU A 162 -7.54 4.10 7.76
CA GLU A 162 -8.21 5.33 7.34
C GLU A 162 -7.65 6.56 8.05
N TYR A 163 -7.44 6.48 9.36
CA TYR A 163 -6.87 7.56 10.14
C TYR A 163 -5.43 7.92 9.74
N CYS A 164 -4.65 6.93 9.32
CA CYS A 164 -3.26 7.10 8.89
C CYS A 164 -3.11 7.45 7.39
N GLY A 165 -4.13 7.21 6.58
CA GLY A 165 -4.17 7.56 5.16
C GLY A 165 -4.65 9.00 4.93
N ILE A 166 -4.55 9.48 3.70
CA ILE A 166 -5.19 10.73 3.27
C ILE A 166 -6.60 10.39 2.75
N PRO A 167 -7.68 11.06 3.17
CA PRO A 167 -9.01 10.82 2.62
C PRO A 167 -9.12 11.25 1.16
N TRP A 168 -10.04 10.63 0.40
CA TRP A 168 -10.40 11.14 -0.92
C TRP A 168 -11.05 12.53 -0.80
N LYS A 169 -10.71 13.45 -1.71
CA LYS A 169 -11.47 14.70 -1.83
C LYS A 169 -12.90 14.38 -2.24
N ALA A 170 -13.86 15.05 -1.62
CA ALA A 170 -15.25 15.01 -2.08
C ALA A 170 -15.28 15.43 -3.56
N ILE A 171 -16.01 14.68 -4.38
CA ILE A 171 -16.29 15.11 -5.75
C ILE A 171 -17.23 16.32 -5.60
N PRO A 172 -16.88 17.50 -6.13
CA PRO A 172 -17.84 18.60 -6.19
C PRO A 172 -19.09 18.11 -6.92
N GLY A 173 -20.25 18.24 -6.28
CA GLY A 173 -21.54 17.83 -6.85
C GLY A 173 -21.93 18.62 -8.09
#